data_AF-A0A7Z1TT07-F1
#
_entry.id   AF-A0A7Z1TT07-F1
#
_cell.length_a   1.000
_cell.length_b   1.000
_cell.length_c   1.000
_cell.angle_alpha   90.00
_cell.angle_beta   90.00
_cell.angle_gamma   90.00
#
_symmetry.space_group_name_H-M   'P 1'
#
loop_
_entity.id
_entity.type
_entity.pdbx_description
1 polymer ?
#
loop_
_entity_poly.entity_id
_entity_poly.type
_entity_poly.pdbx_seq_one_letter_code
_entity_poly.pdbx_strand_id
1 'polypeptide(L)' 'MLGSIGVTELIIILVIVVILFGVNKLPKLGKGLGDGIRNFKESMRAGQDDASSGKRSNDDDTTEPK' A
#
# COMPACT_ATOMS: atom_id res chain seq x y z
N MET A 1 -30.78 16.33 7.98
CA MET A 1 -30.69 16.49 6.50
C MET A 1 -29.24 16.71 6.11
N LEU A 2 -28.38 15.74 6.39
CA LEU A 2 -27.00 15.71 5.90
C LEU A 2 -26.71 14.22 5.74
N GLY A 3 -27.15 13.67 4.61
CA GLY A 3 -26.95 12.27 4.30
C GLY A 3 -25.45 12.00 4.34
N SER A 4 -25.05 11.03 5.15
CA SER A 4 -23.73 10.44 5.11
C SER A 4 -23.35 10.22 3.64
N ILE A 5 -22.33 10.94 3.15
CA ILE A 5 -21.80 10.73 1.80
C ILE A 5 -21.57 9.23 1.65
N GLY A 6 -22.43 8.63 0.83
CA GLY A 6 -22.44 7.19 0.65
C GLY A 6 -21.26 6.76 -0.19
N VAL A 7 -21.00 5.45 -0.18
CA VAL A 7 -20.06 4.83 -1.12
C VAL A 7 -20.45 5.20 -2.57
N THR A 8 -21.75 5.35 -2.85
CA THR A 8 -22.28 5.77 -4.16
C THR A 8 -21.82 7.16 -4.57
N GLU A 9 -21.98 8.20 -3.73
CA GLU A 9 -21.47 9.55 -4.03
C GLU A 9 -19.95 9.55 -4.24
N LEU A 10 -19.19 8.80 -3.42
CA LEU A 10 -17.75 8.71 -3.56
C LEU A 10 -17.34 8.11 -4.92
N ILE A 11 -18.06 7.09 -5.40
CA ILE A 11 -17.85 6.53 -6.74
C ILE A 11 -18.15 7.56 -7.84
N ILE A 12 -19.24 8.33 -7.72
CA ILE A 12 -19.57 9.38 -8.71
C ILE A 12 -18.45 10.42 -8.78
N ILE A 13 -17.96 10.88 -7.64
CA ILE A 13 -16.84 11.83 -7.58
C ILE A 13 -15.58 11.22 -8.19
N LEU A 14 -15.28 9.96 -7.87
CA LEU A 14 -14.12 9.25 -8.43
C LEU A 14 -14.20 9.17 -9.96
N VAL A 15 -15.37 8.89 -10.52
CA VAL A 15 -15.58 8.85 -11.98
C VAL A 15 -15.31 10.21 -12.62
N ILE A 16 -15.80 11.30 -12.02
CA ILE A 16 -15.54 12.66 -12.52
C ILE A 16 -14.05 12.96 -12.51
N VAL A 17 -13.36 12.66 -11.41
CA VAL A 17 -11.90 12.83 -11.29
C VAL A 17 -11.17 12.02 -12.36
N VAL A 18 -11.58 10.77 -12.59
CA VAL A 18 -11.01 9.91 -13.63
C VAL A 18 -11.22 10.48 -15.03
N ILE A 19 -12.36 11.12 -15.31
CA ILE A 19 -12.60 11.77 -16.61
C ILE A 19 -11.67 12.98 -16.80
N LEU A 20 -11.51 13.81 -15.77
CA LEU A 20 -10.67 15.01 -15.83
C LEU A 20 -9.17 14.69 -15.97
N PHE A 21 -8.68 13.73 -15.17
CA PHE A 21 -7.27 13.35 -15.17
C PHE A 21 -6.94 12.24 -16.17
N GLY A 22 -7.93 11.46 -16.59
CA GLY A 22 -7.79 10.26 -17.41
C GLY A 22 -7.43 9.01 -16.60
N VAL A 23 -7.96 7.85 -17.03
CA VAL A 23 -7.71 6.53 -16.41
C VAL A 23 -6.22 6.15 -16.33
N ASN A 24 -5.37 6.71 -17.20
CA ASN A 24 -3.94 6.41 -17.22
C ASN A 24 -3.13 7.23 -16.20
N LYS A 25 -3.64 8.35 -15.68
CA LYS A 25 -2.89 9.19 -14.73
C LYS A 25 -2.99 8.68 -13.29
N LEU A 26 -4.16 8.18 -12.87
CA LEU A 26 -4.36 7.64 -11.52
C LEU A 26 -3.38 6.50 -11.17
N PRO A 27 -3.20 5.46 -12.02
CA PRO A 27 -2.25 4.38 -11.74
C PRO A 27 -0.79 4.84 -11.77
N LYS A 28 -0.45 5.82 -12.62
CA LYS A 28 0.92 6.38 -12.69
C LYS A 28 1.26 7.14 -11.40
N LEU A 29 0.34 7.97 -10.91
CA LEU A 29 0.48 8.69 -9.64
C LEU A 29 0.47 7.72 -8.45
N GLY A 30 -0.43 6.73 -8.48
CA GLY A 30 -0.55 5.71 -7.44
C GLY A 30 0.68 4.81 -7.30
N LYS A 31 1.35 4.44 -8.40
CA LYS A 31 2.61 3.69 -8.35
C LYS A 31 3.70 4.48 -7.63
N GLY A 32 3.93 5.74 -8.03
CA GLY A 32 4.95 6.59 -7.38
C GLY A 32 4.65 6.86 -5.91
N LEU A 33 3.39 7.14 -5.55
CA LEU A 33 2.98 7.33 -4.16
C LEU A 33 3.10 6.01 -3.37
N GLY A 34 2.73 4.88 -3.97
CA GLY A 34 2.79 3.57 -3.35
C GLY A 34 4.22 3.13 -3.05
N ASP A 35 5.14 3.33 -3.99
CA ASP A 35 6.56 3.06 -3.79
C ASP A 35 7.15 3.97 -2.70
N GLY A 36 6.75 5.26 -2.66
CA GLY A 36 7.13 6.18 -1.60
C GLY A 36 6.64 5.76 -0.22
N ILE A 37 5.36 5.39 -0.10
CA ILE A 37 4.78 4.90 1.16
C ILE A 37 5.42 3.56 1.58
N ARG A 38 5.69 2.67 0.63
CA ARG A 38 6.35 1.38 0.89
C ARG A 38 7.75 1.59 1.47
N ASN A 39 8.57 2.39 0.80
CA ASN A 39 9.92 2.70 1.26
C ASN A 39 9.89 3.42 2.61
N PHE A 40 8.97 4.37 2.81
CA PHE A 40 8.79 5.05 4.08
C PHE A 40 8.44 4.08 5.23
N LYS A 41 7.50 3.16 4.98
CA LYS A 41 7.12 2.12 5.94
C LYS A 41 8.27 1.17 6.25
N GLU A 42 9.08 0.83 5.25
CA GLU A 42 10.23 -0.06 5.40
C GLU A 42 11.36 0.61 6.21
N SER A 43 11.67 1.88 5.95
CA SER A 43 12.62 2.65 6.75
C SER A 43 12.14 2.87 8.19
N MET A 44 10.83 3.09 8.40
CA MET A 44 10.25 3.16 9.74
C MET A 44 10.31 1.84 10.49
N ARG A 45 10.18 0.71 9.79
CA ARG A 45 10.31 -0.63 10.39
C ARG A 45 11.76 -0.95 10.71
N ALA A 46 12.69 -0.72 9.78
CA ALA A 46 14.12 -0.92 10.04
C ALA A 46 14.61 -0.13 11.27
N GLY A 47 14.21 1.13 11.41
CA GLY A 47 14.55 1.94 12.59
C GLY A 47 13.83 1.53 13.88
N GLN A 48 12.79 0.69 13.80
CA GLN A 48 12.06 0.16 14.96
C GLN A 48 12.52 -1.27 15.31
N ASP A 49 12.99 -2.03 14.32
CA ASP A 49 13.53 -3.38 14.44
C ASP A 49 14.95 -3.37 15.04
N ASP A 50 15.72 -2.27 14.91
CA ASP A 50 16.96 -2.05 15.67
C ASP A 50 16.74 -1.95 17.20
N ALA A 51 15.50 -1.72 17.65
CA ALA A 51 15.10 -1.76 19.05
C ALA A 51 14.38 -3.07 19.45
N SER A 52 14.13 -3.99 18.52
CA SER A 52 13.37 -5.23 18.75
C SER A 52 13.74 -6.33 17.76
N SER A 53 14.91 -6.94 17.98
CA SER A 53 15.28 -8.20 17.32
C SER A 53 14.22 -9.27 17.62
N GLY A 54 13.46 -9.72 16.61
CA GLY A 54 12.43 -10.74 16.84
C GLY A 54 11.60 -11.23 15.65
N LYS A 55 12.22 -12.04 14.78
CA LYS A 55 11.65 -13.25 14.13
C LYS A 55 10.80 -13.10 12.84
N ARG A 56 11.16 -13.97 11.86
CA ARG A 56 10.45 -14.54 10.67
C ARG A 56 10.89 -13.95 9.32
N SER A 57 11.33 -14.69 8.30
CA SER A 57 11.45 -16.13 8.04
C SER A 57 12.39 -16.35 6.84
N ASN A 58 13.36 -17.23 6.99
CA ASN A 58 14.12 -18.00 5.98
C ASN A 58 14.69 -19.15 6.84
N ASP A 59 14.58 -20.44 6.57
CA ASP A 59 14.48 -21.16 5.32
C ASP A 59 13.58 -22.40 5.52
N ASP A 60 12.80 -22.68 4.48
CA ASP A 60 12.39 -24.04 4.12
C ASP A 60 13.66 -24.71 3.55
N ASP A 61 14.35 -25.53 4.35
CA ASP A 61 15.39 -26.43 3.83
C ASP A 61 15.02 -27.87 4.20
N THR A 62 14.50 -28.54 3.20
CA THR A 62 14.27 -29.97 3.12
C THR A 62 15.57 -30.77 3.26
N THR A 63 15.43 -31.99 3.80
CA THR A 63 16.31 -33.18 3.70
C THR A 63 17.21 -33.53 4.90
N GLU A 64 16.76 -34.60 5.59
CA GLU A 64 17.54 -35.48 6.46
C GLU A 64 18.85 -35.98 5.79
N PRO A 65 19.97 -36.01 6.52
CA PRO A 65 21.04 -36.97 6.27
C PRO A 65 21.02 -38.08 7.33
N LYS A 66 21.14 -39.33 6.83
CA LYS A 66 21.31 -40.58 7.60
C LYS A 66 22.69 -40.68 8.23
#